data_AF-A0AAU1G983-F1
#
_entry.id   AF-A0AAU1G983-F1
#
_cell.length_a   1.000
_cell.length_b   1.000
_cell.length_c   1.000
_cell.angle_alpha   90.00
_cell.angle_beta   90.00
_cell.angle_gamma   90.00
#
_symmetry.space_group_name_H-M   'P 1'
#
loop_
_entity.id
_entity.type
_entity.pdbx_description
1 polymer ?
#
loop_
_entity_poly.entity_id
_entity_poly.type
_entity_poly.pdbx_seq_one_letter_code
_entity_poly.pdbx_strand_id
1 'polypeptide(L)'
;MAESRRKALVVVTSSYGDGKLTALRAPPQDAVALAEVLGDPAVGGFDVETLSDPSCQELREEVEDFFADRSSDHTLLLHFSCHGVKDAAGTLFLATTDTRCVRLSSTAVPAEYVSSLMLASQARRAVVILDCCYAGAFERGLLTRADPDPHVGESFQNLHQISDTSQRGRAVLAACGAVETAIEGNDDEAAERLQPSFFTRSVVKGLRSGNADLDGNGEIGVSELHQYVCDELRELTPHQTPRLWVFGAHGRDLPIARAPARRTGPTPLPEKVAARVHSADPEKRHWVIDDLESILQGDEIGLALTAVTTLDELLRDDSRRVATRAESARHSARPRIAPEALDLGAVPLDSPGPAAVITVEGPPVAHSRLEATTDASWLEAEPMPDGREVKVKAAGLPGPGHHQGTVTVRTATGEAAVQVVVEAKTRVGKGRTPSDRTPPVWNRQRPRREASGAVPYWPFSWAAALLVAALVTLLTSGADMGFYLWGAFFQGASGLLVWPGLMLSMVANTVLAVWARRGAAVLRRRPAIWSYASLTALNVLGTILASSAYFAINYGFEIDFAKTVVAVLLLACACVAELLGCVVLAVTQGTSGSPSGT
;
A
#
# COMPACT_ATOMS: atom_id res chain seq x y z
N MET A 1 -10.48 -2.41 -19.20
CA MET A 1 -10.10 -2.29 -17.78
C MET A 1 -8.87 -3.15 -17.58
N ALA A 2 -7.84 -2.70 -16.87
CA ALA A 2 -6.66 -3.53 -16.63
C ALA A 2 -7.04 -4.68 -15.69
N GLU A 3 -6.71 -5.92 -16.07
CA GLU A 3 -6.98 -7.11 -15.27
C GLU A 3 -6.20 -7.04 -13.94
N SER A 4 -6.82 -7.46 -12.83
CA SER A 4 -6.15 -7.46 -11.52
C SER A 4 -5.00 -8.45 -11.51
N ARG A 5 -3.82 -8.00 -11.04
CA ARG A 5 -2.61 -8.84 -10.90
C ARG A 5 -2.67 -9.78 -9.70
N ARG A 6 -3.62 -9.58 -8.79
CA ARG A 6 -3.80 -10.40 -7.59
C ARG A 6 -5.22 -10.95 -7.64
N LYS A 7 -5.37 -12.26 -7.74
CA LYS A 7 -6.68 -12.93 -7.73
C LYS A 7 -6.78 -13.88 -6.56
N ALA A 8 -7.93 -13.89 -5.91
CA ALA A 8 -8.24 -14.84 -4.86
C ALA A 8 -9.58 -15.53 -5.14
N LEU A 9 -9.64 -16.83 -4.89
CA LEU A 9 -10.88 -17.60 -4.92
C LEU A 9 -11.07 -18.22 -3.54
N VAL A 10 -12.20 -17.92 -2.91
CA VAL A 10 -12.58 -18.40 -1.59
C VAL A 10 -13.72 -19.40 -1.75
N VAL A 11 -13.40 -20.68 -1.64
CA VAL A 11 -14.36 -21.78 -1.76
C VAL A 11 -14.81 -22.20 -0.37
N VAL A 12 -16.13 -22.24 -0.16
CA VAL A 12 -16.72 -22.64 1.11
C VAL A 12 -17.82 -23.67 0.89
N THR A 13 -17.84 -24.74 1.68
CA THR A 13 -18.89 -25.76 1.64
C THR A 13 -19.38 -26.05 3.06
N SER A 14 -20.62 -25.64 3.30
CA SER A 14 -21.32 -25.68 4.57
C SER A 14 -22.40 -26.77 4.61
N SER A 15 -23.00 -27.10 3.46
CA SER A 15 -24.09 -28.08 3.35
C SER A 15 -23.68 -29.32 2.55
N TYR A 16 -24.18 -30.50 2.95
CA TYR A 16 -23.81 -31.79 2.36
C TYR A 16 -25.02 -32.71 2.21
N GLY A 17 -25.18 -33.33 1.04
CA GLY A 17 -26.37 -34.12 0.70
C GLY A 17 -26.40 -35.57 1.20
N ASP A 18 -25.24 -36.20 1.47
CA ASP A 18 -25.17 -37.64 1.80
C ASP A 18 -25.57 -37.97 3.26
N GLY A 19 -25.82 -36.96 4.10
CA GLY A 19 -26.22 -37.12 5.51
C GLY A 19 -25.16 -37.74 6.43
N LYS A 20 -24.04 -38.21 5.88
CA LYS A 20 -22.86 -38.70 6.62
C LYS A 20 -21.90 -37.59 7.04
N LEU A 21 -21.88 -36.50 6.26
CA LEU A 21 -21.10 -35.31 6.57
C LEU A 21 -22.03 -34.31 7.26
N THR A 22 -21.67 -33.89 8.47
CA THR A 22 -22.42 -32.87 9.21
C THR A 22 -22.24 -31.52 8.54
N ALA A 23 -23.32 -30.72 8.50
CA ALA A 23 -23.24 -29.34 8.05
C ALA A 23 -22.24 -28.55 8.90
N LEU A 24 -21.45 -27.70 8.26
CA LEU A 24 -20.46 -26.85 8.91
C LEU A 24 -21.02 -25.43 9.05
N ARG A 25 -20.90 -24.84 10.24
CA ARG A 25 -21.45 -23.51 10.50
C ARG A 25 -20.51 -22.36 10.18
N ALA A 26 -19.20 -22.58 10.26
CA ALA A 26 -18.15 -21.59 10.07
C ALA A 26 -17.85 -21.16 8.62
N PRO A 27 -17.95 -22.03 7.58
CA PRO A 27 -17.52 -21.67 6.23
C PRO A 27 -18.14 -20.39 5.65
N PRO A 28 -19.45 -20.10 5.83
CA PRO A 28 -20.02 -18.83 5.34
C PRO A 28 -19.36 -17.59 5.94
N GLN A 29 -18.97 -17.64 7.22
CA GLN A 29 -18.33 -16.54 7.95
C GLN A 29 -16.84 -16.47 7.63
N ASP A 30 -16.20 -17.62 7.41
CA ASP A 30 -14.83 -17.70 6.88
C ASP A 30 -14.76 -16.94 5.54
N ALA A 31 -15.70 -17.22 4.63
CA ALA A 31 -15.78 -16.55 3.33
C ALA A 31 -15.88 -15.03 3.46
N VAL A 32 -16.81 -14.54 4.28
CA VAL A 32 -16.99 -13.09 4.48
C VAL A 32 -15.72 -12.45 5.05
N ALA A 33 -15.17 -13.02 6.12
CA ALA A 33 -14.02 -12.45 6.80
C ALA A 33 -12.75 -12.45 5.92
N LEU A 34 -12.50 -13.53 5.17
CA LEU A 34 -11.39 -13.64 4.23
C LEU A 34 -11.58 -12.72 3.04
N ALA A 35 -12.78 -12.67 2.46
CA ALA A 35 -13.03 -11.81 1.30
C ALA A 35 -12.83 -10.33 1.64
N GLU A 36 -13.25 -9.88 2.83
CA GLU A 36 -12.99 -8.53 3.31
C GLU A 36 -11.49 -8.22 3.41
N VAL A 37 -10.71 -9.05 4.11
CA VAL A 37 -9.29 -8.75 4.37
C VAL A 37 -8.41 -8.94 3.14
N LEU A 38 -8.73 -9.91 2.28
CA LEU A 38 -8.02 -10.14 1.03
C LEU A 38 -8.37 -9.07 -0.01
N GLY A 39 -9.61 -8.58 -0.02
CA GLY A 39 -10.07 -7.53 -0.93
C GLY A 39 -9.58 -6.13 -0.57
N ASP A 40 -9.25 -5.87 0.71
CA ASP A 40 -8.79 -4.56 1.17
C ASP A 40 -7.52 -4.12 0.42
N PRO A 41 -7.53 -3.01 -0.35
CA PRO A 41 -6.37 -2.52 -1.11
C PRO A 41 -5.14 -2.20 -0.27
N ALA A 42 -5.31 -1.91 1.03
CA ALA A 42 -4.22 -1.62 1.96
C ALA A 42 -3.58 -2.89 2.53
N VAL A 43 -4.29 -4.03 2.50
CA VAL A 43 -3.84 -5.31 3.07
C VAL A 43 -3.61 -6.34 1.96
N GLY A 44 -4.67 -6.96 1.44
CA GLY A 44 -4.57 -8.00 0.42
C GLY A 44 -4.59 -7.45 -1.02
N GLY A 45 -5.44 -6.48 -1.33
CA GLY A 45 -5.59 -5.95 -2.68
C GLY A 45 -5.81 -7.02 -3.75
N PHE A 46 -6.45 -8.13 -3.40
CA PHE A 46 -6.88 -9.17 -4.32
C PHE A 46 -8.22 -8.80 -4.95
N ASP A 47 -8.41 -9.21 -6.19
CA ASP A 47 -9.73 -9.38 -6.77
C ASP A 47 -10.28 -10.71 -6.25
N VAL A 48 -11.25 -10.65 -5.33
CA VAL A 48 -11.73 -11.83 -4.58
C VAL A 48 -13.05 -12.30 -5.14
N GLU A 49 -13.09 -13.57 -5.53
CA GLU A 49 -14.30 -14.31 -5.86
C GLU A 49 -14.62 -15.30 -4.74
N THR A 50 -15.90 -15.52 -4.48
CA THR A 50 -16.37 -16.45 -3.45
C THR A 50 -17.32 -17.46 -4.07
N LEU A 51 -17.00 -18.75 -3.90
CA LEU A 51 -17.79 -19.88 -4.38
C LEU A 51 -18.37 -20.63 -3.18
N SER A 52 -19.68 -20.54 -3.01
CA SER A 52 -20.38 -21.08 -1.84
C SER A 52 -21.20 -22.31 -2.21
N ASP A 53 -21.04 -23.37 -1.43
CA ASP A 53 -21.76 -24.65 -1.57
C ASP A 53 -21.74 -25.20 -3.02
N PRO A 54 -20.57 -25.29 -3.69
CA PRO A 54 -20.52 -25.79 -5.06
C PRO A 54 -20.81 -27.28 -5.14
N SER A 55 -21.31 -27.72 -6.29
CA SER A 55 -21.26 -29.13 -6.69
C SER A 55 -19.83 -29.56 -7.07
N CYS A 56 -19.56 -30.86 -7.11
CA CYS A 56 -18.29 -31.42 -7.56
C CYS A 56 -17.88 -30.91 -8.95
N GLN A 57 -18.83 -30.77 -9.88
CA GLN A 57 -18.53 -30.32 -11.24
C GLN A 57 -18.23 -28.81 -11.27
N GLU A 58 -19.07 -27.98 -10.65
CA GLU A 58 -18.82 -26.53 -10.56
C GLU A 58 -17.46 -26.25 -9.92
N LEU A 59 -17.13 -26.94 -8.81
CA LEU A 59 -15.86 -26.71 -8.15
C LEU A 59 -14.67 -27.02 -9.06
N ARG A 60 -14.77 -28.07 -9.87
CA ARG A 60 -13.69 -28.45 -10.79
C ARG A 60 -13.48 -27.41 -11.89
N GLU A 61 -14.57 -26.90 -12.45
CA GLU A 61 -14.56 -25.87 -13.50
C GLU A 61 -13.99 -24.56 -12.95
N GLU A 62 -14.51 -24.08 -11.81
CA GLU A 62 -14.07 -22.81 -11.22
C GLU A 62 -12.60 -22.84 -10.77
N VAL A 63 -12.11 -23.97 -10.24
CA VAL A 63 -10.69 -24.10 -9.88
C VAL A 63 -9.80 -24.19 -11.12
N GLU A 64 -10.26 -24.82 -12.19
CA GLU A 64 -9.54 -24.84 -13.47
C GLU A 64 -9.43 -23.43 -14.04
N ASP A 65 -10.54 -22.72 -14.15
CA ASP A 65 -10.60 -21.33 -14.62
C ASP A 65 -9.79 -20.37 -13.74
N PHE A 66 -9.73 -20.65 -12.43
CA PHE A 66 -8.92 -19.87 -11.49
C PHE A 66 -7.40 -19.95 -11.80
N PHE A 67 -6.91 -21.11 -12.23
CA PHE A 67 -5.50 -21.34 -12.54
C PHE A 67 -5.13 -21.15 -14.02
N ALA A 68 -6.11 -21.26 -14.92
CA ALA A 68 -5.96 -21.12 -16.37
C ALA A 68 -5.64 -19.68 -16.81
N ASP A 69 -4.97 -19.54 -17.96
CA ASP A 69 -4.73 -18.26 -18.65
C ASP A 69 -4.13 -17.12 -17.79
N ARG A 70 -3.35 -17.46 -16.75
CA ARG A 70 -2.73 -16.45 -15.86
C ARG A 70 -1.40 -15.94 -16.42
N SER A 71 -1.15 -14.63 -16.28
CA SER A 71 0.15 -14.04 -16.63
C SER A 71 1.21 -14.31 -15.54
N SER A 72 2.48 -14.28 -15.93
CA SER A 72 3.63 -14.48 -15.03
C SER A 72 3.85 -13.38 -13.99
N ASP A 73 3.09 -12.28 -14.02
CA ASP A 73 3.07 -11.26 -12.99
C ASP A 73 1.91 -11.43 -11.99
N HIS A 74 1.07 -12.45 -12.18
CA HIS A 74 -0.05 -12.73 -11.27
C HIS A 74 0.39 -13.42 -9.97
N THR A 75 -0.30 -13.05 -8.89
CA THR A 75 -0.30 -13.78 -7.61
C THR A 75 -1.70 -14.34 -7.37
N LEU A 76 -1.77 -15.64 -7.11
CA LEU A 76 -3.02 -16.37 -6.88
C LEU A 76 -3.11 -16.84 -5.43
N LEU A 77 -4.28 -16.71 -4.82
CA LEU A 77 -4.59 -17.28 -3.51
C LEU A 77 -5.91 -18.05 -3.60
N LEU A 78 -5.86 -19.37 -3.40
CA LEU A 78 -7.04 -20.22 -3.35
C LEU A 78 -7.27 -20.69 -1.91
N HIS A 79 -8.47 -20.50 -1.38
CA HIS A 79 -8.84 -20.91 -0.04
C HIS A 79 -9.98 -21.92 -0.07
N PHE A 80 -9.91 -22.96 0.76
CA PHE A 80 -10.98 -23.93 0.96
C PHE A 80 -11.39 -24.00 2.43
N SER A 81 -12.68 -23.82 2.73
CA SER A 81 -13.29 -24.20 4.02
C SER A 81 -14.39 -25.24 3.77
N CYS A 82 -14.08 -26.52 4.01
CA CYS A 82 -14.95 -27.66 3.75
C CYS A 82 -14.49 -28.91 4.53
N HIS A 83 -15.25 -30.01 4.48
CA HIS A 83 -14.75 -31.30 4.97
C HIS A 83 -13.62 -31.85 4.08
N GLY A 84 -12.56 -32.36 4.72
CA GLY A 84 -11.54 -33.16 4.08
C GLY A 84 -11.79 -34.65 4.34
N VAL A 85 -12.04 -35.43 3.30
CA VAL A 85 -12.33 -36.87 3.41
C VAL A 85 -11.22 -37.68 2.74
N LYS A 86 -10.75 -38.73 3.42
CA LYS A 86 -9.75 -39.65 2.85
C LYS A 86 -10.42 -40.94 2.37
N ASP A 87 -9.97 -41.44 1.22
CA ASP A 87 -10.32 -42.78 0.78
C ASP A 87 -9.46 -43.85 1.50
N ALA A 88 -9.70 -45.12 1.17
CA ALA A 88 -8.96 -46.25 1.74
C ALA A 88 -7.47 -46.27 1.35
N ALA A 89 -7.08 -45.59 0.27
CA ALA A 89 -5.70 -45.44 -0.15
C ALA A 89 -5.00 -44.26 0.55
N GLY A 90 -5.73 -43.47 1.35
CA GLY A 90 -5.22 -42.28 2.03
C GLY A 90 -5.29 -41.00 1.19
N THR A 91 -5.84 -41.07 -0.03
CA THR A 91 -5.99 -39.92 -0.93
C THR A 91 -6.94 -38.91 -0.34
N LEU A 92 -6.53 -37.63 -0.29
CA LEU A 92 -7.36 -36.55 0.24
C LEU A 92 -8.34 -36.02 -0.83
N PHE A 93 -9.61 -35.96 -0.46
CA PHE A 93 -10.68 -35.33 -1.23
C PHE A 93 -11.29 -34.14 -0.47
N LEU A 94 -11.54 -33.07 -1.20
CA LEU A 94 -12.29 -31.90 -0.77
C LEU A 94 -13.78 -32.17 -1.02
N ALA A 95 -14.57 -32.19 0.05
CA ALA A 95 -16.00 -32.46 -0.04
C ALA A 95 -16.77 -31.25 -0.60
N THR A 96 -17.79 -31.56 -1.39
CA THR A 96 -18.73 -30.64 -2.07
C THR A 96 -20.16 -31.01 -1.68
N THR A 97 -21.15 -30.23 -2.12
CA THR A 97 -22.54 -30.42 -1.70
C THR A 97 -23.12 -31.80 -2.08
N ASP A 98 -22.70 -32.35 -3.21
CA ASP A 98 -23.14 -33.65 -3.74
C ASP A 98 -22.18 -34.81 -3.41
N THR A 99 -21.19 -34.59 -2.54
CA THR A 99 -20.25 -35.62 -2.08
C THR A 99 -20.96 -36.77 -1.38
N ARG A 100 -20.68 -37.98 -1.87
CA ARG A 100 -21.07 -39.25 -1.23
C ARG A 100 -19.83 -39.97 -0.72
N CYS A 101 -19.77 -40.27 0.57
CA CYS A 101 -18.57 -40.87 1.20
C CYS A 101 -18.22 -42.26 0.63
N VAL A 102 -19.21 -42.95 0.05
CA VAL A 102 -19.02 -44.26 -0.62
C VAL A 102 -18.57 -44.15 -2.08
N ARG A 103 -18.52 -42.94 -2.66
CA ARG A 103 -18.21 -42.67 -4.07
C ARG A 103 -17.36 -41.41 -4.25
N LEU A 104 -16.35 -41.22 -3.40
CA LEU A 104 -15.50 -40.02 -3.36
C LEU A 104 -14.93 -39.66 -4.74
N SER A 105 -14.33 -40.62 -5.46
CA SER A 105 -13.68 -40.37 -6.76
C SER A 105 -14.59 -39.74 -7.83
N SER A 106 -15.91 -39.87 -7.69
CA SER A 106 -16.90 -39.32 -8.63
C SER A 106 -17.68 -38.12 -8.11
N THR A 107 -17.62 -37.84 -6.81
CA THR A 107 -18.50 -36.87 -6.15
C THR A 107 -17.77 -35.90 -5.22
N ALA A 108 -16.45 -36.01 -5.10
CA ALA A 108 -15.59 -35.09 -4.38
C ALA A 108 -14.37 -34.77 -5.25
N VAL A 109 -13.69 -33.65 -4.95
CA VAL A 109 -12.55 -33.20 -5.73
C VAL A 109 -11.26 -33.66 -5.06
N PRO A 110 -10.41 -34.49 -5.69
CA PRO A 110 -9.14 -34.88 -5.09
C PRO A 110 -8.23 -33.65 -4.96
N ALA A 111 -7.50 -33.52 -3.84
CA ALA A 111 -6.55 -32.43 -3.64
C ALA A 111 -5.44 -32.43 -4.72
N GLU A 112 -5.12 -33.61 -5.27
CA GLU A 112 -4.18 -33.77 -6.40
C GLU A 112 -4.66 -33.07 -7.68
N TYR A 113 -5.97 -32.94 -7.90
CA TYR A 113 -6.50 -32.16 -9.03
C TYR A 113 -6.11 -30.69 -8.91
N VAL A 114 -6.28 -30.12 -7.71
CA VAL A 114 -5.90 -28.74 -7.41
C VAL A 114 -4.39 -28.55 -7.55
N SER A 115 -3.58 -29.48 -7.02
CA SER A 115 -2.13 -29.40 -7.11
C SER A 115 -1.62 -29.47 -8.56
N SER A 116 -2.26 -30.29 -9.39
CA SER A 116 -1.93 -30.41 -10.83
C SER A 116 -2.23 -29.13 -11.59
N LEU A 117 -3.36 -28.47 -11.33
CA LEU A 117 -3.69 -27.17 -11.91
C LEU A 117 -2.75 -26.06 -11.42
N MET A 118 -2.43 -26.07 -10.12
CA MET A 118 -1.48 -25.15 -9.51
C MET A 118 -0.07 -25.28 -10.12
N LEU A 119 0.35 -26.52 -10.43
CA LEU A 119 1.60 -26.83 -11.12
C LEU A 119 1.59 -26.32 -12.57
N ALA A 120 0.48 -26.48 -13.29
CA ALA A 120 0.34 -26.05 -14.68
C ALA A 120 0.25 -24.53 -14.84
N SER A 121 -0.27 -23.81 -13.85
CA SER A 121 -0.51 -22.35 -13.93
C SER A 121 0.75 -21.52 -14.19
N GLN A 122 0.68 -20.58 -15.13
CA GLN A 122 1.80 -19.69 -15.47
C GLN A 122 2.03 -18.55 -14.46
N ALA A 123 1.13 -18.39 -13.47
CA ALA A 123 1.32 -17.41 -12.40
C ALA A 123 2.63 -17.66 -11.64
N ARG A 124 3.34 -16.57 -11.32
CA ARG A 124 4.63 -16.66 -10.61
C ARG A 124 4.45 -17.07 -9.16
N ARG A 125 3.34 -16.71 -8.55
CA ARG A 125 3.02 -17.05 -7.16
C ARG A 125 1.63 -17.66 -7.11
N ALA A 126 1.51 -18.82 -6.47
CA ALA A 126 0.22 -19.36 -6.11
C ALA A 126 0.29 -19.94 -4.70
N VAL A 127 -0.72 -19.64 -3.89
CA VAL A 127 -0.85 -20.13 -2.52
C VAL A 127 -2.20 -20.82 -2.38
N VAL A 128 -2.22 -22.00 -1.78
CA VAL A 128 -3.44 -22.72 -1.42
C VAL A 128 -3.53 -22.76 0.10
N ILE A 129 -4.66 -22.34 0.65
CA ILE A 129 -4.97 -22.41 2.07
C ILE A 129 -6.09 -23.45 2.26
N LEU A 130 -5.84 -24.47 3.07
CA LEU A 130 -6.76 -25.57 3.35
C LEU A 130 -7.23 -25.49 4.79
N ASP A 131 -8.42 -24.94 4.99
CA ASP A 131 -9.15 -24.95 6.26
C ASP A 131 -10.15 -26.11 6.28
N CYS A 132 -9.61 -27.33 6.17
CA CYS A 132 -10.41 -28.54 6.17
C CYS A 132 -10.13 -29.40 7.41
N CYS A 133 -11.17 -29.71 8.17
CA CYS A 133 -11.10 -30.73 9.21
C CYS A 133 -10.99 -32.10 8.53
N TYR A 134 -9.97 -32.89 8.90
CA TYR A 134 -9.82 -34.25 8.37
C TYR A 134 -10.78 -35.18 9.11
N ALA A 135 -11.88 -35.54 8.47
CA ALA A 135 -12.72 -36.62 8.97
C ALA A 135 -11.95 -37.95 8.76
N GLY A 136 -11.45 -38.51 9.86
CA GLY A 136 -10.84 -39.84 9.88
C GLY A 136 -11.78 -40.87 9.24
N ALA A 137 -11.21 -41.77 8.45
CA ALA A 137 -11.91 -42.75 7.62
C ALA A 137 -13.21 -43.26 8.29
N PHE A 138 -14.35 -42.96 7.66
CA PHE A 138 -15.65 -43.45 8.09
C PHE A 138 -15.78 -44.95 7.79
N GLU A 139 -15.03 -45.79 8.48
CA GLU A 139 -15.38 -47.19 8.71
C GLU A 139 -15.07 -47.59 10.16
N ARG A 140 -16.14 -47.98 10.87
CA ARG A 140 -16.05 -48.71 12.13
C ARG A 140 -15.23 -49.98 11.90
N GLY A 141 -13.98 -50.04 12.37
CA GLY A 141 -13.33 -51.33 12.61
C GLY A 141 -11.83 -51.49 12.37
N LEU A 142 -11.10 -50.51 11.81
CA LEU A 142 -9.65 -50.60 11.67
C LEU A 142 -8.95 -49.31 12.12
N LEU A 143 -8.88 -49.13 13.44
CA LEU A 143 -7.90 -48.24 14.04
C LEU A 143 -6.55 -48.96 14.06
N THR A 144 -5.82 -48.97 12.94
CA THR A 144 -4.37 -49.11 13.02
C THR A 144 -3.84 -47.80 13.58
N ARG A 145 -3.50 -47.87 14.86
CA ARG A 145 -2.78 -46.87 15.63
C ARG A 145 -1.38 -46.70 15.03
N ALA A 146 -1.27 -45.96 13.93
CA ALA A 146 -0.01 -45.48 13.39
C ALA A 146 -0.24 -44.28 12.45
N ASP A 147 0.31 -43.15 12.90
CA ASP A 147 0.74 -41.96 12.17
C ASP A 147 -0.21 -40.73 12.14
N PRO A 148 0.08 -39.68 12.95
CA PRO A 148 -0.54 -38.38 12.80
C PRO A 148 0.07 -37.68 11.58
N ASP A 149 -0.74 -37.54 10.53
CA ASP A 149 -0.62 -36.46 9.55
C ASP A 149 0.51 -36.45 8.46
N PRO A 150 0.93 -37.57 7.82
CA PRO A 150 1.82 -37.52 6.65
C PRO A 150 1.17 -37.14 5.29
N HIS A 151 -0.14 -37.30 5.12
CA HIS A 151 -0.71 -37.54 3.77
C HIS A 151 -1.20 -36.28 3.01
N VAL A 152 -1.30 -35.12 3.65
CA VAL A 152 -1.65 -33.86 2.95
C VAL A 152 -0.50 -33.47 2.02
N GLY A 153 0.73 -33.56 2.52
CA GLY A 153 1.93 -33.31 1.72
C GLY A 153 2.01 -34.22 0.48
N GLU A 154 1.54 -35.46 0.58
CA GLU A 154 1.51 -36.42 -0.54
C GLU A 154 0.65 -35.93 -1.71
N SER A 155 -0.49 -35.29 -1.44
CA SER A 155 -1.38 -34.74 -2.48
C SER A 155 -0.77 -33.58 -3.28
N PHE A 156 0.30 -32.97 -2.76
CA PHE A 156 1.01 -31.85 -3.37
C PHE A 156 2.47 -32.17 -3.72
N GLN A 157 2.89 -33.45 -3.66
CA GLN A 157 4.26 -33.86 -3.98
C GLN A 157 4.67 -33.55 -5.42
N ASN A 158 3.72 -33.53 -6.35
CA ASN A 158 3.97 -33.15 -7.75
C ASN A 158 4.59 -31.74 -7.87
N LEU A 159 4.37 -30.86 -6.90
CA LEU A 159 4.96 -29.51 -6.86
C LEU A 159 6.48 -29.52 -6.63
N HIS A 160 7.09 -30.62 -6.16
CA HIS A 160 8.55 -30.75 -6.09
C HIS A 160 9.23 -30.72 -7.47
N GLN A 161 8.47 -30.90 -8.55
CA GLN A 161 8.96 -30.74 -9.92
C GLN A 161 9.32 -29.27 -10.24
N ILE A 162 8.81 -28.32 -9.46
CA ILE A 162 9.14 -26.90 -9.59
C ILE A 162 10.56 -26.71 -9.05
N SER A 163 11.51 -26.55 -9.97
CA SER A 163 12.89 -26.28 -9.60
C SER A 163 12.99 -24.97 -8.83
N ASP A 164 13.92 -24.91 -7.89
CA ASP A 164 14.21 -23.65 -7.18
C ASP A 164 14.53 -22.53 -8.16
N THR A 165 15.19 -22.84 -9.29
CA THR A 165 15.54 -21.89 -10.35
C THR A 165 14.35 -21.31 -11.14
N SER A 166 13.13 -21.82 -10.96
CA SER A 166 12.00 -21.55 -11.84
C SER A 166 11.36 -20.16 -11.68
N GLN A 167 11.85 -19.31 -10.76
CA GLN A 167 11.20 -18.05 -10.33
C GLN A 167 9.72 -18.20 -9.92
N ARG A 168 9.19 -19.42 -9.85
CA ARG A 168 7.78 -19.73 -9.57
C ARG A 168 7.68 -20.27 -8.15
N GLY A 169 7.10 -19.48 -7.26
CA GLY A 169 6.82 -19.89 -5.90
C GLY A 169 5.44 -20.53 -5.80
N ARG A 170 5.36 -21.64 -5.06
CA ARG A 170 4.10 -22.28 -4.64
C ARG A 170 4.12 -22.52 -3.13
N ALA A 171 2.98 -22.33 -2.48
CA ALA A 171 2.85 -22.68 -1.07
C ALA A 171 1.48 -23.30 -0.77
N VAL A 172 1.47 -24.25 0.17
CA VAL A 172 0.26 -24.87 0.69
C VAL A 172 0.29 -24.70 2.20
N LEU A 173 -0.72 -24.03 2.76
CA LEU A 173 -0.90 -23.84 4.19
C LEU A 173 -2.16 -24.61 4.61
N ALA A 174 -2.04 -25.58 5.50
CA ALA A 174 -3.17 -26.38 5.96
C ALA A 174 -3.38 -26.23 7.46
N ALA A 175 -4.64 -26.15 7.88
CA ALA A 175 -5.04 -25.93 9.27
C ALA A 175 -4.70 -27.12 10.19
N CYS A 176 -4.57 -28.34 9.66
CA CYS A 176 -4.10 -29.59 10.30
C CYS A 176 -4.43 -29.77 11.81
N GLY A 177 -5.41 -30.63 12.12
CA GLY A 177 -5.76 -30.99 13.50
C GLY A 177 -6.37 -32.39 13.59
N ALA A 178 -6.22 -33.03 14.77
CA ALA A 178 -6.90 -34.29 15.06
C ALA A 178 -8.41 -34.07 15.04
N VAL A 179 -9.13 -34.98 14.36
CA VAL A 179 -10.60 -35.07 14.25
C VAL A 179 -11.27 -34.33 15.41
N GLU A 180 -11.74 -33.11 15.17
CA GLU A 180 -12.66 -32.47 16.11
C GLU A 180 -13.93 -33.31 16.06
N THR A 181 -14.06 -34.18 17.05
CA THR A 181 -15.34 -34.81 17.34
C THR A 181 -16.22 -33.64 17.73
N ALA A 182 -17.14 -33.27 16.85
CA ALA A 182 -18.03 -32.13 16.97
C ALA A 182 -18.40 -31.84 18.44
N ILE A 183 -17.70 -30.89 19.07
CA ILE A 183 -18.23 -30.18 20.23
C ILE A 183 -19.04 -29.02 19.64
N GLU A 184 -20.07 -29.36 18.87
CA GLU A 184 -21.23 -28.50 18.63
C GLU A 184 -22.37 -29.04 19.51
N GLY A 185 -22.12 -29.07 20.82
CA GLY A 185 -23.03 -29.62 21.81
C GLY A 185 -23.04 -28.81 23.10
N ASN A 186 -23.66 -27.62 23.05
CA ASN A 186 -24.58 -27.17 24.10
C ASN A 186 -25.41 -25.95 23.64
N ASP A 187 -26.69 -25.99 23.96
CA ASP A 187 -27.75 -25.11 23.44
C ASP A 187 -27.82 -23.70 24.06
N ASP A 188 -26.83 -23.23 24.82
CA ASP A 188 -27.03 -22.04 25.66
C ASP A 188 -26.41 -20.67 25.28
N GLU A 189 -25.58 -20.49 24.23
CA GLU A 189 -25.07 -19.14 23.91
C GLU A 189 -25.26 -18.74 22.43
N ALA A 190 -26.35 -18.03 22.15
CA ALA A 190 -26.73 -17.60 20.80
C ALA A 190 -25.82 -16.53 20.16
N ALA A 191 -24.88 -15.94 20.92
CA ALA A 191 -24.00 -14.87 20.45
C ALA A 191 -22.61 -15.34 19.98
N GLU A 192 -22.11 -16.50 20.46
CA GLU A 192 -20.84 -17.10 20.00
C GLU A 192 -20.98 -17.88 18.66
N ARG A 193 -22.22 -18.06 18.17
CA ARG A 193 -22.60 -19.02 17.11
C ARG A 193 -22.37 -18.58 15.65
N LEU A 194 -21.74 -17.43 15.41
CA LEU A 194 -21.52 -16.87 14.06
C LEU A 194 -20.05 -16.47 13.83
N GLN A 195 -19.11 -17.15 14.46
CA GLN A 195 -17.68 -16.83 14.33
C GLN A 195 -17.02 -17.69 13.24
N PRO A 196 -16.04 -17.13 12.50
CA PRO A 196 -15.15 -17.91 11.63
C PRO A 196 -14.44 -19.04 12.41
N SER A 197 -13.94 -20.04 11.68
CA SER A 197 -13.11 -21.11 12.24
C SER A 197 -11.91 -20.52 13.00
N PHE A 198 -11.39 -21.21 14.02
CA PHE A 198 -10.23 -20.70 14.77
C PHE A 198 -9.03 -20.41 13.87
N PHE A 199 -8.79 -21.28 12.88
CA PHE A 199 -7.72 -21.12 11.92
C PHE A 199 -7.94 -19.90 11.02
N THR A 200 -9.09 -19.81 10.33
CA THR A 200 -9.42 -18.68 9.46
C THR A 200 -9.46 -17.37 10.25
N ARG A 201 -10.02 -17.37 11.45
CA ARG A 201 -10.03 -16.21 12.36
C ARG A 201 -8.60 -15.73 12.66
N SER A 202 -7.68 -16.64 12.91
CA SER A 202 -6.28 -16.32 13.21
C SER A 202 -5.57 -15.77 11.97
N VAL A 203 -5.81 -16.37 10.79
CA VAL A 203 -5.33 -15.84 9.51
C VAL A 203 -5.83 -14.42 9.28
N VAL A 204 -7.15 -14.19 9.37
CA VAL A 204 -7.76 -12.87 9.17
C VAL A 204 -7.21 -11.86 10.17
N LYS A 205 -7.05 -12.22 11.44
CA LYS A 205 -6.50 -11.33 12.47
C LYS A 205 -5.05 -10.98 12.18
N GLY A 206 -4.21 -11.94 11.81
CA GLY A 206 -2.81 -11.72 11.45
C GLY A 206 -2.67 -10.76 10.27
N LEU A 207 -3.45 -10.98 9.21
CA LEU A 207 -3.49 -10.12 8.02
C LEU A 207 -4.03 -8.72 8.34
N ARG A 208 -5.18 -8.63 9.01
CA ARG A 208 -5.87 -7.35 9.29
C ARG A 208 -5.09 -6.47 10.26
N SER A 209 -4.42 -7.06 11.24
CA SER A 209 -3.63 -6.31 12.23
C SER A 209 -2.22 -5.95 11.75
N GLY A 210 -1.70 -6.70 10.78
CA GLY A 210 -0.29 -6.63 10.40
C GLY A 210 0.65 -7.38 11.35
N ASN A 211 0.14 -8.02 12.41
CA ASN A 211 0.98 -8.74 13.37
C ASN A 211 1.64 -10.01 12.79
N ALA A 212 1.15 -10.48 11.65
CA ALA A 212 1.74 -11.61 10.94
C ALA A 212 2.95 -11.23 10.08
N ASP A 213 3.25 -9.94 9.88
CA ASP A 213 4.57 -9.49 9.46
C ASP A 213 5.45 -9.63 10.71
N LEU A 214 6.43 -10.53 10.69
CA LEU A 214 7.28 -10.82 11.84
C LEU A 214 8.64 -10.13 11.71
N ASP A 215 9.15 -9.95 10.49
CA ASP A 215 10.46 -9.34 10.23
C ASP A 215 10.48 -7.81 10.11
N GLY A 216 9.31 -7.18 9.96
CA GLY A 216 9.11 -5.72 9.94
C GLY A 216 9.24 -5.09 8.57
N ASN A 217 9.25 -5.89 7.51
CA ASN A 217 9.52 -5.42 6.15
C ASN A 217 8.30 -4.76 5.46
N GLY A 218 7.11 -4.79 6.09
CA GLY A 218 5.87 -4.21 5.56
C GLY A 218 5.09 -5.11 4.60
N GLU A 219 5.57 -6.32 4.32
CA GLU A 219 4.86 -7.40 3.64
C GLU A 219 4.60 -8.54 4.63
N ILE A 220 3.51 -9.28 4.42
CA ILE A 220 3.24 -10.51 5.16
C ILE A 220 3.49 -11.67 4.21
N GLY A 221 4.55 -12.43 4.48
CA GLY A 221 4.87 -13.67 3.79
C GLY A 221 4.04 -14.87 4.28
N VAL A 222 3.95 -15.92 3.47
CA VAL A 222 3.20 -17.15 3.82
C VAL A 222 3.85 -17.89 4.99
N SER A 223 5.17 -17.83 5.13
CA SER A 223 5.92 -18.46 6.22
C SER A 223 5.74 -17.69 7.52
N GLU A 224 5.76 -16.35 7.44
CA GLU A 224 5.45 -15.50 8.60
C GLU A 224 3.99 -15.66 9.05
N LEU A 225 3.05 -15.70 8.10
CA LEU A 225 1.64 -15.98 8.42
C LEU A 225 1.50 -17.35 9.09
N HIS A 226 2.15 -18.38 8.57
CA HIS A 226 2.14 -19.72 9.20
C HIS A 226 2.64 -19.67 10.63
N GLN A 227 3.79 -19.02 10.87
CA GLN A 227 4.36 -18.90 12.21
C GLN A 227 3.41 -18.15 13.15
N TYR A 228 2.88 -17.01 12.73
CA TYR A 228 1.93 -16.22 13.51
C TYR A 228 0.68 -17.04 13.87
N VAL A 229 0.09 -17.74 12.89
CA VAL A 229 -1.11 -18.57 13.10
C VAL A 229 -0.81 -19.75 14.04
N CYS A 230 0.36 -20.38 13.92
CA CYS A 230 0.79 -21.41 14.86
C CYS A 230 0.92 -20.86 16.30
N ASP A 231 1.50 -19.68 16.46
CA ASP A 231 1.66 -19.06 17.77
C ASP A 231 0.30 -18.70 18.39
N GLU A 232 -0.62 -18.15 17.60
CA GLU A 232 -1.98 -17.81 18.04
C GLU A 232 -2.81 -19.07 18.40
N LEU A 233 -2.75 -20.12 17.58
CA LEU A 233 -3.54 -21.33 17.82
C LEU A 233 -3.02 -22.16 18.99
N ARG A 234 -1.73 -22.07 19.37
CA ARG A 234 -1.21 -22.76 20.57
C ARG A 234 -1.94 -22.35 21.85
N GLU A 235 -2.43 -21.12 21.92
CA GLU A 235 -3.18 -20.61 23.09
C GLU A 235 -4.68 -20.91 22.98
N LEU A 236 -5.25 -20.90 21.76
CA LEU A 236 -6.69 -21.07 21.52
C LEU A 236 -7.12 -22.54 21.42
N THR A 237 -6.34 -23.35 20.70
CA THR A 237 -6.65 -24.74 20.35
C THR A 237 -5.33 -25.53 20.20
N PRO A 238 -4.79 -26.09 21.30
CA PRO A 238 -3.49 -26.78 21.30
C PRO A 238 -3.43 -28.05 20.46
N HIS A 239 -4.57 -28.56 19.99
CA HIS A 239 -4.67 -29.78 19.18
C HIS A 239 -4.59 -29.51 17.67
N GLN A 240 -4.66 -28.24 17.28
CA GLN A 240 -4.49 -27.80 15.91
C GLN A 240 -3.05 -27.35 15.67
N THR A 241 -2.36 -28.00 14.73
CA THR A 241 -0.98 -27.72 14.37
C THR A 241 -0.89 -27.45 12.87
N PRO A 242 -1.08 -26.20 12.44
CA PRO A 242 -0.99 -25.85 11.03
C PRO A 242 0.35 -26.25 10.40
N ARG A 243 0.28 -26.66 9.13
CA ARG A 243 1.43 -27.14 8.35
C ARG A 243 1.60 -26.29 7.10
N LEU A 244 2.85 -26.01 6.75
CA LEU A 244 3.22 -25.24 5.58
C LEU A 244 4.17 -26.08 4.70
N TRP A 245 3.89 -26.11 3.40
CA TRP A 245 4.78 -26.62 2.37
C TRP A 245 5.08 -25.52 1.36
N VAL A 246 6.35 -25.27 1.07
CA VAL A 246 6.80 -24.24 0.12
C VAL A 246 7.67 -24.88 -0.96
N PHE A 247 7.44 -24.51 -2.22
CA PHE A 247 8.11 -25.05 -3.39
C PHE A 247 8.59 -23.91 -4.31
N GLY A 248 9.81 -24.02 -4.86
CA GLY A 248 10.35 -23.08 -5.87
C GLY A 248 10.67 -21.66 -5.37
N ALA A 249 10.87 -21.48 -4.06
CA ALA A 249 10.92 -20.15 -3.42
C ALA A 249 12.33 -19.64 -3.01
N HIS A 250 13.41 -20.37 -3.28
CA HIS A 250 14.80 -19.93 -2.98
C HIS A 250 15.05 -19.41 -1.54
N GLY A 251 14.34 -19.94 -0.53
CA GLY A 251 14.46 -19.47 0.85
C GLY A 251 13.98 -18.02 1.08
N ARG A 252 13.30 -17.42 0.09
CA ARG A 252 12.56 -16.16 0.27
C ARG A 252 11.10 -16.51 0.57
N ASP A 253 10.50 -15.75 1.47
CA ASP A 253 9.09 -15.93 1.75
C ASP A 253 8.21 -15.47 0.56
N LEU A 254 7.01 -16.05 0.41
CA LEU A 254 6.05 -15.65 -0.62
C LEU A 254 5.12 -14.57 -0.06
N PRO A 255 5.23 -13.30 -0.49
CA PRO A 255 4.37 -12.24 0.02
C PRO A 255 2.93 -12.42 -0.46
N ILE A 256 2.02 -12.51 0.51
CA ILE A 256 0.58 -12.69 0.28
C ILE A 256 -0.23 -11.46 0.67
N ALA A 257 0.24 -10.63 1.60
CA ALA A 257 -0.42 -9.36 1.93
C ALA A 257 0.61 -8.27 2.26
N ARG A 258 0.12 -7.05 2.44
CA ARG A 258 0.85 -5.92 3.00
C ARG A 258 0.49 -5.81 4.47
N ALA A 259 1.47 -5.53 5.31
CA ALA A 259 1.20 -5.20 6.69
C ALA A 259 0.67 -3.75 6.74
N PRO A 260 -0.58 -3.52 7.18
CA PRO A 260 -1.00 -2.16 7.51
C PRO A 260 -0.02 -1.62 8.54
N ALA A 261 0.43 -0.36 8.38
CA ALA A 261 1.48 0.26 9.19
C ALA A 261 1.33 -0.15 10.66
N ARG A 262 2.23 -1.04 11.10
CA ARG A 262 2.07 -1.86 12.29
C ARG A 262 1.63 -1.02 13.50
N ARG A 263 0.63 -1.51 14.24
CA ARG A 263 0.60 -1.32 15.70
C ARG A 263 1.71 -2.19 16.32
N THR A 264 2.98 -1.85 16.08
CA THR A 264 4.13 -2.54 16.68
C THR A 264 4.01 -2.54 18.20
N GLY A 265 4.31 -3.66 18.85
CA GLY A 265 4.53 -3.71 20.30
C GLY A 265 5.96 -3.27 20.68
N PRO A 266 6.26 -3.06 21.98
CA PRO A 266 7.60 -2.72 22.44
C PRO A 266 8.60 -3.86 22.21
N THR A 267 9.79 -3.54 21.69
CA THR A 267 10.92 -4.48 21.50
C THR A 267 12.00 -4.19 22.55
N PRO A 268 12.60 -5.20 23.22
CA PRO A 268 13.64 -4.97 24.21
C PRO A 268 14.82 -4.14 23.68
N LEU A 269 15.32 -3.20 24.49
CA LEU A 269 16.49 -2.40 24.11
C LEU A 269 17.73 -3.30 23.94
N PRO A 270 18.67 -2.94 23.04
CA PRO A 270 19.96 -3.63 22.95
C PRO A 270 20.64 -3.70 24.32
N GLU A 271 21.23 -4.85 24.64
CA GLU A 271 21.78 -5.14 25.97
C GLU A 271 22.71 -4.03 26.50
N LYS A 272 23.53 -3.44 25.62
CA LYS A 272 24.43 -2.33 25.94
C LYS A 272 23.70 -1.05 26.37
N VAL A 273 22.56 -0.75 25.74
CA VAL A 273 21.72 0.41 26.06
C VAL A 273 20.96 0.13 27.36
N ALA A 274 20.32 -1.04 27.46
CA ALA A 274 19.60 -1.47 28.66
C ALA A 274 20.48 -1.47 29.93
N ALA A 275 21.73 -1.95 29.83
CA ALA A 275 22.68 -1.95 30.94
C ALA A 275 23.05 -0.53 31.43
N ARG A 276 23.04 0.47 30.53
CA ARG A 276 23.30 1.87 30.90
C ARG A 276 22.09 2.50 31.57
N VAL A 277 20.88 2.21 31.09
CA VAL A 277 19.61 2.67 31.70
C VAL A 277 19.53 2.26 33.17
N HIS A 278 19.89 1.02 33.48
CA HIS A 278 19.85 0.49 34.85
C HIS A 278 21.16 0.67 35.63
N SER A 279 22.08 1.52 35.15
CA SER A 279 23.35 1.73 35.84
C SER A 279 23.16 2.50 37.15
N ALA A 280 23.88 2.12 38.21
CA ALA A 280 23.94 2.90 39.44
C ALA A 280 24.60 4.28 39.25
N ASP A 281 25.38 4.45 38.19
CA ASP A 281 26.07 5.69 37.85
C ASP A 281 25.16 6.66 37.07
N PRO A 282 24.79 7.82 37.65
CA PRO A 282 23.92 8.80 36.99
C PRO A 282 24.51 9.38 35.70
N GLU A 283 25.83 9.41 35.54
CA GLU A 283 26.43 9.91 34.29
C GLU A 283 26.14 8.95 33.13
N LYS A 284 26.17 7.63 33.36
CA LYS A 284 25.83 6.64 32.34
C LYS A 284 24.36 6.69 31.95
N ARG A 285 23.47 6.92 32.93
CA ARG A 285 22.03 7.13 32.67
C ARG A 285 21.75 8.46 31.97
N HIS A 286 22.58 9.48 32.16
CA HIS A 286 22.45 10.73 31.42
C HIS A 286 22.84 10.54 29.94
N TRP A 287 23.97 9.89 29.67
CA TRP A 287 24.45 9.66 28.30
C TRP A 287 23.57 8.70 27.49
N VAL A 288 22.94 7.71 28.13
CA VAL A 288 22.05 6.79 27.40
C VAL A 288 20.82 7.48 26.81
N ILE A 289 20.46 8.67 27.30
CA ILE A 289 19.33 9.42 26.74
C ILE A 289 19.60 9.85 25.28
N ASP A 290 20.86 10.11 24.92
CA ASP A 290 21.24 10.39 23.53
C ASP A 290 21.06 9.14 22.65
N ASP A 291 21.40 7.96 23.18
CA ASP A 291 21.14 6.68 22.50
C ASP A 291 19.62 6.47 22.30
N LEU A 292 18.80 6.77 23.31
CA LEU A 292 17.34 6.66 23.25
C LEU A 292 16.72 7.66 22.25
N GLU A 293 17.22 8.90 22.17
CA GLU A 293 16.78 9.86 21.15
C GLU A 293 17.13 9.40 19.73
N SER A 294 18.33 8.83 19.53
CA SER A 294 18.69 8.25 18.24
C SER A 294 17.77 7.09 17.87
N ILE A 295 17.40 6.25 18.85
CA ILE A 295 16.45 5.14 18.64
C ILE A 295 15.06 5.68 18.28
N LEU A 296 14.60 6.75 18.93
CA LEU A 296 13.31 7.38 18.60
C LEU A 296 13.23 7.90 17.17
N GLN A 297 14.34 8.36 16.59
CA GLN A 297 14.40 8.84 15.20
C GLN A 297 14.60 7.72 14.18
N GLY A 298 14.83 6.48 14.63
CA GLY A 298 15.03 5.32 13.76
C GLY A 298 13.72 4.75 13.22
N ASP A 299 13.86 3.87 12.22
CA ASP A 299 12.73 3.20 11.57
C ASP A 299 12.23 1.96 12.37
N GLU A 300 13.00 1.51 13.37
CA GLU A 300 12.64 0.39 14.25
C GLU A 300 11.60 0.80 15.30
N ILE A 301 10.32 0.81 14.89
CA ILE A 301 9.20 1.31 15.70
C ILE A 301 9.09 0.62 17.06
N GLY A 302 9.36 -0.70 17.13
CA GLY A 302 9.32 -1.45 18.40
C GLY A 302 10.39 -1.00 19.41
N LEU A 303 11.61 -0.71 18.96
CA LEU A 303 12.65 -0.12 19.82
C LEU A 303 12.29 1.30 20.23
N ALA A 304 11.75 2.09 19.31
CA ALA A 304 11.31 3.46 19.57
C ALA A 304 10.19 3.50 20.63
N LEU A 305 9.26 2.55 20.63
CA LEU A 305 8.24 2.41 21.67
C LEU A 305 8.85 2.14 23.04
N THR A 306 9.81 1.21 23.11
CA THR A 306 10.53 0.94 24.36
C THR A 306 11.33 2.16 24.82
N ALA A 307 11.96 2.89 23.89
CA ALA A 307 12.63 4.14 24.20
C ALA A 307 11.69 5.21 24.78
N VAL A 308 10.46 5.35 24.24
CA VAL A 308 9.42 6.22 24.83
C VAL A 308 9.14 5.82 26.28
N THR A 309 8.89 4.54 26.54
CA THR A 309 8.57 4.06 27.90
C THR A 309 9.75 4.23 28.87
N THR A 310 10.97 3.97 28.40
CA THR A 310 12.19 4.14 29.20
C THR A 310 12.44 5.62 29.52
N LEU A 311 12.19 6.54 28.58
CA LEU A 311 12.26 7.97 28.86
C LEU A 311 11.23 8.38 29.91
N ASP A 312 10.00 7.84 29.85
CA ASP A 312 8.95 8.10 30.85
C ASP A 312 9.34 7.60 32.25
N GLU A 313 10.09 6.49 32.35
CA GLU A 313 10.69 6.03 33.62
C GLU A 313 11.79 6.97 34.11
N LEU A 314 12.69 7.42 33.23
CA LEU A 314 13.79 8.32 33.56
C LEU A 314 13.33 9.73 33.95
N LEU A 315 12.08 10.12 33.65
CA LEU A 315 11.48 11.34 34.21
C LEU A 315 11.42 11.33 35.74
N ARG A 316 11.40 10.14 36.36
CA ARG A 316 11.34 9.94 37.81
C ARG A 316 12.69 9.54 38.41
N ASP A 317 13.78 9.70 37.65
CA ASP A 317 15.13 9.36 38.10
C ASP A 317 15.55 10.17 39.34
N ASP A 318 16.35 9.55 40.21
CA ASP A 318 16.84 10.18 41.45
C ASP A 318 17.81 11.35 41.16
N SER A 319 18.47 11.34 40.01
CA SER A 319 19.30 12.44 39.53
C SER A 319 18.48 13.45 38.75
N ARG A 320 18.41 14.68 39.27
CA ARG A 320 17.77 15.82 38.57
C ARG A 320 18.33 16.05 37.16
N ARG A 321 19.64 15.82 36.96
CA ARG A 321 20.27 15.99 35.63
C ARG A 321 19.77 14.98 34.61
N VAL A 322 19.48 13.75 35.04
CA VAL A 322 18.93 12.68 34.19
C VAL A 322 17.46 13.01 33.88
N ALA A 323 16.66 13.30 34.91
CA ALA A 323 15.24 13.64 34.75
C ALA A 323 15.00 14.83 33.80
N THR A 324 15.75 15.93 33.95
CA THR A 324 15.63 17.09 33.05
C THR A 324 16.05 16.78 31.61
N ARG A 325 17.06 15.93 31.41
CA ARG A 325 17.48 15.52 30.06
C ARG A 325 16.45 14.61 29.40
N ALA A 326 15.85 13.69 30.17
CA ALA A 326 14.78 12.82 29.73
C ALA A 326 13.52 13.62 29.37
N GLU A 327 13.20 14.67 30.14
CA GLU A 327 12.09 15.58 29.84
C GLU A 327 12.27 16.30 28.50
N SER A 328 13.48 16.82 28.23
CA SER A 328 13.79 17.46 26.94
C SER A 328 13.67 16.48 25.76
N ALA A 329 14.17 15.25 25.92
CA ALA A 329 14.06 14.20 24.91
C ALA A 329 12.61 13.82 24.66
N ARG A 330 11.84 13.62 25.74
CA ARG A 330 10.44 13.26 25.68
C ARG A 330 9.59 14.35 25.05
N HIS A 331 9.86 15.61 25.35
CA HIS A 331 9.19 16.76 24.76
C HIS A 331 9.42 16.83 23.25
N SER A 332 10.66 16.59 22.79
CA SER A 332 11.02 16.59 21.37
C SER A 332 10.36 15.46 20.58
N ALA A 333 10.04 14.36 21.26
CA ALA A 333 9.37 13.20 20.68
C ALA A 333 7.84 13.31 20.60
N ARG A 334 7.23 14.30 21.25
CA ARG A 334 5.76 14.48 21.23
C ARG A 334 5.25 14.79 19.82
N PRO A 335 4.03 14.35 19.47
CA PRO A 335 3.45 14.69 18.18
C PRO A 335 3.21 16.21 18.12
N ARG A 336 3.57 16.81 16.99
CA ARG A 336 3.22 18.19 16.64
C ARG A 336 2.11 18.16 15.61
N ILE A 337 1.21 19.13 15.68
CA ILE A 337 0.05 19.21 14.80
C ILE A 337 0.16 20.48 13.94
N ALA A 338 -0.10 20.34 12.65
CA ALA A 338 -0.23 21.44 11.71
C ALA A 338 -1.59 21.37 10.98
N PRO A 339 -2.38 22.46 10.95
CA PRO A 339 -2.17 23.75 11.62
C PRO A 339 -2.45 23.71 13.13
N GLU A 340 -1.85 24.62 13.91
CA GLU A 340 -2.05 24.73 15.38
C GLU A 340 -3.47 25.17 15.78
N ALA A 341 -4.18 25.82 14.86
CA ALA A 341 -5.60 26.15 14.96
C ALA A 341 -6.26 25.99 13.59
N LEU A 342 -7.47 25.45 13.56
CA LEU A 342 -8.20 25.14 12.35
C LEU A 342 -9.48 25.96 12.25
N ASP A 343 -9.59 26.77 11.21
CA ASP A 343 -10.82 27.51 10.88
C ASP A 343 -11.50 26.84 9.67
N LEU A 344 -12.69 26.27 9.88
CA LEU A 344 -13.49 25.64 8.84
C LEU A 344 -14.30 26.66 8.02
N GLY A 345 -14.26 27.94 8.40
CA GLY A 345 -14.97 29.03 7.75
C GLY A 345 -16.48 28.99 7.98
N ALA A 346 -17.22 29.62 7.06
CA ALA A 346 -18.66 29.74 7.14
C ALA A 346 -19.39 28.54 6.51
N VAL A 347 -20.15 27.80 7.32
CA VAL A 347 -20.84 26.56 6.92
C VAL A 347 -22.37 26.71 7.06
N PRO A 348 -23.17 26.27 6.07
CA PRO A 348 -24.63 26.23 6.22
C PRO A 348 -25.07 25.23 7.30
N LEU A 349 -26.03 25.61 8.14
CA LEU A 349 -26.58 24.76 9.20
C LEU A 349 -27.05 23.37 8.74
N ASP A 350 -27.63 23.28 7.55
CA ASP A 350 -28.27 22.07 7.04
C ASP A 350 -27.35 21.24 6.11
N SER A 351 -26.04 21.48 6.11
CA SER A 351 -25.10 20.81 5.21
C SER A 351 -23.79 20.48 5.90
N PRO A 352 -23.18 19.32 5.61
CA PRO A 352 -21.84 19.02 6.12
C PRO A 352 -20.85 20.07 5.62
N GLY A 353 -20.01 20.58 6.51
CA GLY A 353 -18.98 21.56 6.20
C GLY A 353 -17.87 21.00 5.33
N PRO A 354 -17.02 21.87 4.75
CA PRO A 354 -15.84 21.42 4.03
C PRO A 354 -14.95 20.60 4.96
N ALA A 355 -14.39 19.52 4.44
CA ALA A 355 -13.39 18.75 5.17
C ALA A 355 -12.04 19.47 5.08
N ALA A 356 -11.38 19.64 6.22
CA ALA A 356 -10.01 20.09 6.31
C ALA A 356 -9.11 18.95 6.79
N VAL A 357 -7.81 19.10 6.58
CA VAL A 357 -6.80 18.09 6.94
C VAL A 357 -5.89 18.67 8.00
N ILE A 358 -5.66 17.89 9.04
CA ILE A 358 -4.65 18.10 10.06
C ILE A 358 -3.49 17.14 9.76
N THR A 359 -2.27 17.65 9.69
CA THR A 359 -1.06 16.83 9.58
C THR A 359 -0.44 16.64 10.96
N VAL A 360 -0.07 15.40 11.25
CA VAL A 360 0.70 15.02 12.44
C VAL A 360 2.16 14.91 12.04
N GLU A 361 3.02 15.60 12.77
CA GLU A 361 4.48 15.55 12.64
C GLU A 361 5.09 14.92 13.88
N GLY A 362 6.16 14.15 13.70
CA GLY A 362 6.86 13.53 14.82
C GLY A 362 7.91 12.54 14.34
N PRO A 363 8.60 11.87 15.28
CA PRO A 363 9.44 10.71 14.94
C PRO A 363 8.58 9.60 14.29
N PRO A 364 9.18 8.66 13.52
CA PRO A 364 8.45 7.59 12.83
C PRO A 364 7.44 6.85 13.71
N VAL A 365 7.81 6.61 14.98
CA VAL A 365 6.95 5.94 15.97
C VAL A 365 5.65 6.68 16.28
N ALA A 366 5.59 8.02 16.14
CA ALA A 366 4.38 8.80 16.33
C ALA A 366 3.28 8.44 15.31
N HIS A 367 3.66 7.90 14.14
CA HIS A 367 2.73 7.53 13.07
C HIS A 367 2.27 6.07 13.15
N SER A 368 2.81 5.28 14.08
CA SER A 368 2.43 3.85 14.26
C SER A 368 1.06 3.66 14.90
N ARG A 369 0.57 4.68 15.60
CA ARG A 369 -0.76 4.72 16.21
C ARG A 369 -1.31 6.11 16.05
N LEU A 370 -2.49 6.22 15.45
CA LEU A 370 -3.19 7.48 15.27
C LEU A 370 -4.66 7.28 15.60
N GLU A 371 -5.11 7.88 16.69
CA GLU A 371 -6.51 7.92 17.11
C GLU A 371 -6.94 9.38 17.24
N ALA A 372 -8.13 9.73 16.76
CA ALA A 372 -8.67 11.08 16.88
C ALA A 372 -10.00 11.03 17.65
N THR A 373 -10.15 11.92 18.63
CA THR A 373 -11.39 12.11 19.38
C THR A 373 -11.80 13.58 19.36
N THR A 374 -13.10 13.84 19.50
CA THR A 374 -13.66 15.19 19.51
C THR A 374 -14.46 15.43 20.79
N ASP A 375 -14.44 16.65 21.30
CA ASP A 375 -15.23 17.06 22.47
C ASP A 375 -16.63 17.58 22.10
N ALA A 376 -16.84 17.85 20.81
CA ALA A 376 -18.04 18.45 20.26
C ALA A 376 -18.79 17.46 19.39
N SER A 377 -20.08 17.26 19.66
CA SER A 377 -20.95 16.36 18.89
C SER A 377 -21.14 16.78 17.43
N TRP A 378 -20.88 18.04 17.10
CA TRP A 378 -20.95 18.56 15.74
C TRP A 378 -19.65 18.38 14.95
N LEU A 379 -18.59 17.85 15.57
CA LEU A 379 -17.26 17.75 15.01
C LEU A 379 -16.89 16.29 14.79
N GLU A 380 -16.62 15.93 13.54
CA GLU A 380 -16.16 14.60 13.16
C GLU A 380 -14.67 14.65 12.77
N ALA A 381 -13.88 13.74 13.31
CA ALA A 381 -12.47 13.57 13.01
C ALA A 381 -12.19 12.12 12.60
N GLU A 382 -11.63 11.93 11.41
CA GLU A 382 -11.36 10.62 10.81
C GLU A 382 -9.84 10.51 10.53
N PRO A 383 -9.12 9.66 11.26
CA PRO A 383 -7.71 9.37 10.96
C PRO A 383 -7.56 8.73 9.58
N MET A 384 -6.57 9.18 8.81
CA MET A 384 -6.25 8.60 7.50
C MET A 384 -5.40 7.33 7.65
N PRO A 385 -5.48 6.36 6.71
CA PRO A 385 -4.74 5.10 6.79
C PRO A 385 -3.20 5.24 6.78
N ASP A 386 -2.69 6.42 6.40
CA ASP A 386 -1.25 6.69 6.36
C ASP A 386 -0.63 7.02 7.74
N GLY A 387 -1.46 7.17 8.78
CA GLY A 387 -1.01 7.50 10.14
C GLY A 387 -0.44 8.92 10.29
N ARG A 388 -0.62 9.78 9.29
CA ARG A 388 -0.03 11.14 9.23
C ARG A 388 -1.07 12.23 9.15
N GLU A 389 -2.27 11.92 8.68
CA GLU A 389 -3.31 12.90 8.47
C GLU A 389 -4.58 12.56 9.27
N VAL A 390 -5.27 13.58 9.77
CA VAL A 390 -6.61 13.48 10.35
C VAL A 390 -7.52 14.41 9.57
N LYS A 391 -8.55 13.86 8.96
CA LYS A 391 -9.56 14.61 8.24
C LYS A 391 -10.64 15.08 9.22
N VAL A 392 -10.91 16.37 9.23
CA VAL A 392 -11.85 16.99 10.17
C VAL A 392 -12.95 17.71 9.40
N LYS A 393 -14.19 17.54 9.82
CA LYS A 393 -15.35 18.21 9.22
C LYS A 393 -16.41 18.54 10.28
N ALA A 394 -17.19 19.58 10.01
CA ALA A 394 -18.37 19.91 10.80
C ALA A 394 -19.59 19.14 10.26
N ALA A 395 -20.32 18.46 11.13
CA ALA A 395 -21.53 17.71 10.84
C ALA A 395 -22.55 17.89 11.97
N GLY A 396 -23.74 18.43 11.68
CA GLY A 396 -24.80 18.59 12.69
C GLY A 396 -24.57 19.74 13.67
N LEU A 397 -24.35 20.95 13.16
CA LEU A 397 -24.17 22.16 13.99
C LEU A 397 -25.42 22.48 14.83
N PRO A 398 -25.28 22.83 16.12
CA PRO A 398 -26.42 22.96 17.04
C PRO A 398 -27.26 24.24 16.85
N GLY A 399 -26.75 25.25 16.13
CA GLY A 399 -27.45 26.51 15.89
C GLY A 399 -26.62 27.50 15.08
N PRO A 400 -27.17 28.65 14.66
CA PRO A 400 -26.40 29.70 13.98
C PRO A 400 -25.42 30.38 14.95
N GLY A 401 -24.30 30.89 14.42
CA GLY A 401 -23.26 31.57 15.21
C GLY A 401 -21.91 30.86 15.18
N HIS A 402 -20.99 31.30 16.02
CA HIS A 402 -19.65 30.71 16.11
C HIS A 402 -19.67 29.51 17.05
N HIS A 403 -19.10 28.39 16.60
CA HIS A 403 -18.90 27.19 17.39
C HIS A 403 -17.42 26.88 17.50
N GLN A 404 -17.01 26.40 18.66
CA GLN A 404 -15.64 26.00 18.96
C GLN A 404 -15.65 24.58 19.52
N GLY A 405 -14.73 23.76 19.05
CA GLY A 405 -14.51 22.39 19.49
C GLY A 405 -13.05 22.03 19.38
N THR A 406 -12.65 20.94 20.02
CA THR A 406 -11.29 20.46 20.09
C THR A 406 -11.21 19.08 19.46
N VAL A 407 -10.22 18.89 18.58
CA VAL A 407 -9.81 17.55 18.12
C VAL A 407 -8.57 17.16 18.89
N THR A 408 -8.65 16.07 19.64
CA THR A 408 -7.51 15.47 20.34
C THR A 408 -6.99 14.30 19.52
N VAL A 409 -5.73 14.39 19.12
CA VAL A 409 -5.01 13.35 18.39
C VAL A 409 -4.09 12.61 19.35
N ARG A 410 -4.31 11.31 19.50
CA ARG A 410 -3.49 10.41 20.32
C ARG A 410 -2.55 9.61 19.43
N THR A 411 -1.28 9.64 19.79
CA THR A 411 -0.21 8.87 19.14
C THR A 411 0.49 7.93 20.12
N ALA A 412 1.33 7.04 19.61
CA ALA A 412 2.22 6.23 20.45
C ALA A 412 3.19 7.08 21.30
N THR A 413 3.50 8.30 20.84
CA THR A 413 4.38 9.25 21.53
C THR A 413 3.66 10.22 22.46
N GLY A 414 2.34 10.12 22.60
CA GLY A 414 1.53 11.03 23.43
C GLY A 414 0.45 11.74 22.64
N GLU A 415 -0.10 12.81 23.20
CA GLU A 415 -1.29 13.47 22.67
C GLU A 415 -0.99 14.91 22.25
N ALA A 416 -1.69 15.37 21.22
CA ALA A 416 -1.73 16.77 20.83
C ALA A 416 -3.16 17.16 20.46
N ALA A 417 -3.53 18.41 20.68
CA ALA A 417 -4.88 18.89 20.46
C ALA A 417 -4.87 20.12 19.55
N VAL A 418 -5.89 20.24 18.70
CA VAL A 418 -6.11 21.41 17.85
C VAL A 418 -7.49 21.99 18.12
N GLN A 419 -7.54 23.31 18.22
CA GLN A 419 -8.79 24.05 18.34
C GLN A 419 -9.40 24.24 16.94
N VAL A 420 -10.68 23.92 16.82
CA VAL A 420 -11.46 24.02 15.59
C VAL A 420 -12.57 25.05 15.79
N VAL A 421 -12.62 26.04 14.91
CA VAL A 421 -13.65 27.08 14.90
C VAL A 421 -14.43 27.01 13.60
N VAL A 422 -15.74 27.26 13.68
CA VAL A 422 -16.63 27.30 12.51
C VAL A 422 -17.73 28.34 12.73
N GLU A 423 -18.11 29.04 11.65
CA GLU A 423 -19.23 29.99 11.65
C GLU A 423 -20.46 29.35 10.98
N ALA A 424 -21.50 29.04 11.76
CA ALA A 424 -22.75 28.48 11.26
C ALA A 424 -23.68 29.59 10.74
N LYS A 425 -24.03 29.56 9.44
CA LYS A 425 -24.98 30.51 8.83
C LYS A 425 -26.32 29.85 8.53
N THR A 426 -27.41 30.52 8.90
CA THR A 426 -28.74 30.16 8.42
C THR A 426 -28.81 30.43 6.93
N ARG A 427 -29.40 29.49 6.18
CA ARG A 427 -29.64 29.67 4.75
C ARG A 427 -30.57 30.87 4.60
N VAL A 428 -30.07 31.99 4.09
CA VAL A 428 -30.94 33.10 3.67
C VAL A 428 -31.76 32.57 2.51
N GLY A 429 -33.03 32.22 2.80
CA GLY A 429 -34.00 31.92 1.77
C GLY A 429 -34.01 33.09 0.79
N LYS A 430 -33.85 32.80 -0.49
CA LYS A 430 -34.04 33.79 -1.55
C LYS A 430 -35.49 34.25 -1.47
N GLY A 431 -35.73 35.30 -0.68
CA GLY A 431 -37.04 35.88 -0.46
C GLY A 431 -37.63 36.26 -1.80
N ARG A 432 -38.78 35.66 -2.11
CA ARG A 432 -39.61 36.01 -3.24
C ARG A 432 -40.22 37.37 -2.92
N THR A 433 -39.62 38.46 -3.40
CA THR A 433 -40.23 39.79 -3.31
C THR A 433 -41.37 39.93 -4.33
N PRO A 434 -42.50 40.58 -3.97
CA PRO A 434 -43.60 40.83 -4.89
C PRO A 434 -43.17 41.81 -5.97
N SER A 435 -43.80 41.72 -7.15
CA SER A 435 -43.54 42.60 -8.28
C SER A 435 -43.73 44.06 -7.91
N ASP A 436 -42.71 44.88 -8.11
CA ASP A 436 -42.93 46.27 -8.43
C ASP A 436 -42.32 46.59 -9.79
N ARG A 437 -43.16 47.20 -10.62
CA ARG A 437 -42.90 47.51 -12.02
C ARG A 437 -42.10 48.79 -12.07
N THR A 438 -40.85 48.72 -12.50
CA THR A 438 -40.19 49.84 -13.16
C THR A 438 -39.02 49.33 -14.00
N PRO A 439 -38.90 49.72 -15.28
CA PRO A 439 -37.84 49.23 -16.15
C PRO A 439 -36.52 49.91 -15.77
N PRO A 440 -35.42 49.17 -15.50
CA PRO A 440 -34.14 49.80 -15.29
C PRO A 440 -33.57 50.23 -16.65
N VAL A 441 -33.31 51.54 -16.74
CA VAL A 441 -32.48 52.18 -17.74
C VAL A 441 -31.13 51.45 -17.82
N TRP A 442 -30.76 51.04 -19.04
CA TRP A 442 -29.44 50.49 -19.34
C TRP A 442 -28.38 51.59 -19.22
N ASN A 443 -27.86 51.82 -18.01
CA ASN A 443 -26.62 52.57 -17.86
C ASN A 443 -25.44 51.60 -18.01
N ARG A 444 -24.83 51.60 -19.20
CA ARG A 444 -23.59 50.88 -19.49
C ARG A 444 -22.45 51.50 -18.68
N GLN A 445 -22.20 51.00 -17.49
CA GLN A 445 -20.85 51.00 -16.94
C GLN A 445 -20.39 49.56 -16.82
N ARG A 446 -19.52 49.19 -17.76
CA ARG A 446 -18.77 47.92 -17.74
C ARG A 446 -18.02 47.85 -16.40
N PRO A 447 -18.10 46.74 -15.65
CA PRO A 447 -17.09 46.46 -14.65
C PRO A 447 -15.74 46.39 -15.36
N ARG A 448 -14.83 47.25 -14.94
CA ARG A 448 -13.43 47.25 -15.36
C ARG A 448 -12.91 45.83 -15.10
N ARG A 449 -12.55 45.10 -16.15
CA ARG A 449 -11.77 43.87 -16.04
C ARG A 449 -10.57 44.21 -15.16
N GLU A 450 -10.47 43.61 -13.99
CA GLU A 450 -9.19 43.53 -13.29
C GLU A 450 -8.23 42.84 -14.25
N ALA A 451 -7.21 43.62 -14.64
CA ALA A 451 -6.15 43.16 -15.50
C ALA A 451 -5.47 42.01 -14.76
N SER A 452 -5.55 40.81 -15.32
CA SER A 452 -4.64 39.73 -15.01
C SER A 452 -3.22 40.29 -15.08
N GLY A 453 -2.53 40.32 -13.93
CA GLY A 453 -1.14 40.74 -13.85
C GLY A 453 -0.32 39.99 -14.88
N ALA A 454 0.21 40.73 -15.86
CA ALA A 454 1.18 40.21 -16.80
C ALA A 454 2.45 39.88 -16.00
N VAL A 455 2.78 38.60 -15.90
CA VAL A 455 4.11 38.18 -15.45
C VAL A 455 5.12 38.73 -16.45
N PRO A 456 6.13 39.52 -16.04
CA PRO A 456 7.08 40.10 -16.98
C PRO A 456 7.92 38.98 -17.62
N TYR A 457 7.86 38.89 -18.96
CA TYR A 457 8.59 37.93 -19.80
C TYR A 457 10.11 38.17 -19.86
N TRP A 458 10.72 38.76 -18.84
CA TRP A 458 12.06 39.36 -18.95
C TRP A 458 13.29 38.50 -18.58
N PRO A 459 13.23 37.29 -17.97
CA PRO A 459 14.46 36.48 -17.88
C PRO A 459 14.65 35.51 -19.07
N PHE A 460 13.59 35.18 -19.83
CA PHE A 460 13.64 34.06 -20.78
C PHE A 460 14.11 34.43 -22.19
N SER A 461 13.91 35.67 -22.64
CA SER A 461 14.39 36.13 -23.94
C SER A 461 15.91 36.28 -23.99
N TRP A 462 16.54 36.69 -22.88
CA TRP A 462 17.99 36.83 -22.79
C TRP A 462 18.71 35.47 -22.74
N ALA A 463 18.16 34.49 -22.02
CA ALA A 463 18.73 33.14 -21.98
C ALA A 463 18.65 32.44 -23.34
N ALA A 464 17.52 32.58 -24.05
CA ALA A 464 17.38 32.05 -25.41
C ALA A 464 18.30 32.77 -26.41
N ALA A 465 18.43 34.09 -26.32
CA ALA A 465 19.35 34.86 -27.17
C ALA A 465 20.82 34.50 -26.92
N LEU A 466 21.22 34.26 -25.67
CA LEU A 466 22.58 33.84 -25.32
C LEU A 466 22.89 32.41 -25.82
N LEU A 467 21.91 31.50 -25.78
CA LEU A 467 22.05 30.15 -26.31
C LEU A 467 22.14 30.13 -27.84
N VAL A 468 21.33 30.95 -28.52
CA VAL A 468 21.39 31.08 -29.98
C VAL A 468 22.70 31.76 -30.39
N ALA A 469 23.16 32.79 -29.66
CA ALA A 469 24.45 33.41 -29.88
C ALA A 469 25.58 32.37 -29.72
N ALA A 470 25.60 31.60 -28.63
CA ALA A 470 26.59 30.56 -28.39
C ALA A 470 26.60 29.49 -29.50
N LEU A 471 25.42 29.08 -29.99
CA LEU A 471 25.28 28.12 -31.09
C LEU A 471 25.79 28.69 -32.42
N VAL A 472 25.52 29.97 -32.71
CA VAL A 472 26.02 30.63 -33.92
C VAL A 472 27.53 30.81 -33.85
N THR A 473 28.09 31.15 -32.69
CA THR A 473 29.56 31.20 -32.51
C THR A 473 30.18 29.83 -32.74
N LEU A 474 29.55 28.76 -32.24
CA LEU A 474 30.00 27.37 -32.41
C LEU A 474 30.01 26.93 -33.89
N LEU A 475 29.02 27.36 -34.66
CA LEU A 475 28.85 26.99 -36.07
C LEU A 475 29.68 27.86 -37.02
N THR A 476 30.09 29.06 -36.62
CA THR A 476 30.82 30.02 -37.47
C THR A 476 32.31 30.11 -37.16
N SER A 477 32.75 29.69 -35.98
CA SER A 477 34.18 29.51 -35.71
C SER A 477 34.65 28.18 -36.33
N GLY A 478 35.52 28.25 -37.33
CA GLY A 478 36.16 27.07 -37.92
C GLY A 478 36.74 26.14 -36.85
N ALA A 479 36.73 24.84 -37.16
CA ALA A 479 36.88 23.69 -36.25
C ALA A 479 38.10 23.69 -35.30
N ASP A 480 39.03 24.62 -35.45
CA ASP A 480 40.24 24.70 -34.63
C ASP A 480 40.11 25.61 -33.39
N MET A 481 39.14 26.53 -33.33
CA MET A 481 39.01 27.45 -32.18
C MET A 481 38.10 26.91 -31.06
N GLY A 482 37.07 26.11 -31.40
CA GLY A 482 36.19 25.47 -30.41
C GLY A 482 36.89 24.45 -29.51
N PHE A 483 38.01 23.89 -30.00
CA PHE A 483 38.82 22.92 -29.27
C PHE A 483 39.62 23.53 -28.11
N TYR A 484 40.01 24.80 -28.22
CA TYR A 484 40.85 25.44 -27.20
C TYR A 484 40.08 25.93 -25.97
N LEU A 485 38.82 26.36 -26.13
CA LEU A 485 38.00 26.78 -24.99
C LEU A 485 37.53 25.60 -24.12
N TRP A 486 37.41 24.40 -24.70
CA TRP A 486 37.07 23.19 -23.96
C TRP A 486 38.30 22.42 -23.45
N GLY A 487 39.41 22.43 -24.20
CA GLY A 487 40.67 21.79 -23.76
C GLY A 487 41.24 22.38 -22.47
N ALA A 488 41.06 23.69 -22.24
CA ALA A 488 41.52 24.36 -21.02
C ALA A 488 40.70 24.00 -19.77
N PHE A 489 39.44 23.56 -19.91
CA PHE A 489 38.60 23.14 -18.78
C PHE A 489 38.82 21.68 -18.35
N PHE A 490 39.28 20.83 -19.28
CA PHE A 490 39.41 19.39 -19.08
C PHE A 490 40.83 18.90 -18.78
N GLN A 491 41.87 19.74 -18.93
CA GLN A 491 43.26 19.39 -18.58
C GLN A 491 43.71 19.84 -17.17
N GLY A 492 42.86 20.53 -16.41
CA GLY A 492 43.06 20.81 -14.99
C GLY A 492 42.18 19.95 -14.10
N ALA A 493 42.50 19.82 -12.82
CA ALA A 493 41.82 19.01 -11.80
C ALA A 493 40.31 19.31 -11.55
N SER A 494 39.63 19.99 -12.47
CA SER A 494 38.22 20.42 -12.46
C SER A 494 37.22 19.41 -13.03
N GLY A 495 37.66 18.27 -13.60
CA GLY A 495 36.76 17.19 -14.04
C GLY A 495 35.89 16.61 -12.92
N LEU A 496 36.31 16.77 -11.66
CA LEU A 496 35.56 16.35 -10.46
C LEU A 496 34.36 17.26 -10.11
N LEU A 497 34.26 18.47 -10.67
CA LEU A 497 33.16 19.42 -10.38
C LEU A 497 32.08 19.48 -11.47
N VAL A 498 32.41 19.08 -12.71
CA VAL A 498 31.47 19.12 -13.83
C VAL A 498 30.39 18.04 -13.71
N TRP A 499 30.76 16.84 -13.25
CA TRP A 499 29.81 15.74 -13.06
C TRP A 499 28.78 15.99 -11.95
N PRO A 500 29.16 16.49 -10.75
CA PRO A 500 28.20 16.93 -9.75
C PRO A 500 27.28 18.05 -10.26
N GLY A 501 27.80 19.01 -11.03
CA GLY A 501 26.99 20.09 -11.61
C GLY A 501 25.94 19.60 -12.61
N LEU A 502 26.30 18.65 -13.48
CA LEU A 502 25.37 18.02 -14.42
C LEU A 502 24.33 17.14 -13.71
N MET A 503 24.75 16.36 -12.71
CA MET A 503 23.83 15.57 -11.86
C MET A 503 22.87 16.48 -11.09
N LEU A 504 23.37 17.57 -10.50
CA LEU A 504 22.55 18.55 -9.78
C LEU A 504 21.56 19.25 -10.71
N SER A 505 21.97 19.55 -11.95
CA SER A 505 21.08 20.08 -13.00
C SER A 505 19.98 19.09 -13.40
N MET A 506 20.31 17.80 -13.55
CA MET A 506 19.30 16.75 -13.82
C MET A 506 18.31 16.62 -12.66
N VAL A 507 18.78 16.59 -11.42
CA VAL A 507 17.92 16.47 -10.24
C VAL A 507 17.04 17.72 -10.09
N ALA A 508 17.61 18.91 -10.22
CA ALA A 508 16.86 20.17 -10.14
C ALA A 508 15.77 20.24 -11.22
N ASN A 509 16.07 19.87 -12.47
CA ASN A 509 15.10 19.86 -13.56
C ASN A 509 14.01 18.80 -13.38
N THR A 510 14.34 17.63 -12.81
CA THR A 510 13.35 16.58 -12.51
C THR A 510 12.42 17.03 -11.39
N VAL A 511 12.95 17.64 -10.33
CA VAL A 511 12.18 18.22 -9.23
C VAL A 511 11.27 19.34 -9.75
N LEU A 512 11.78 20.25 -10.58
CA LEU A 512 11.00 21.32 -11.22
C LEU A 512 9.89 20.76 -12.12
N ALA A 513 10.14 19.68 -12.87
CA ALA A 513 9.11 19.04 -13.71
C ALA A 513 8.01 18.37 -12.89
N VAL A 514 8.36 17.71 -11.77
CA VAL A 514 7.39 17.10 -10.83
C VAL A 514 6.60 18.19 -10.10
N TRP A 515 7.25 19.26 -9.68
CA TRP A 515 6.62 20.40 -9.00
C TRP A 515 5.69 21.16 -9.95
N ALA A 516 6.08 21.37 -11.21
CA ALA A 516 5.24 21.94 -12.25
C ALA A 516 4.04 21.05 -12.60
N ARG A 517 4.19 19.72 -12.59
CA ARG A 517 3.06 18.77 -12.73
C ARG A 517 2.07 18.89 -11.57
N ARG A 518 2.56 19.03 -10.33
CA ARG A 518 1.71 19.24 -9.14
C ARG A 518 1.02 20.61 -9.15
N GLY A 519 1.71 21.68 -9.53
CA GLY A 519 1.15 23.03 -9.63
C GLY A 519 0.17 23.22 -10.79
N ALA A 520 0.35 22.54 -11.92
CA ALA A 520 -0.54 22.65 -13.07
C ALA A 520 -1.87 21.88 -12.90
N ALA A 521 -1.91 20.87 -12.01
CA ALA A 521 -3.16 20.24 -11.57
C ALA A 521 -4.08 21.25 -10.84
N VAL A 522 -3.49 22.30 -10.24
CA VAL A 522 -4.21 23.37 -9.52
C VAL A 522 -4.66 24.51 -10.46
N LEU A 523 -4.00 24.71 -11.62
CA LEU A 523 -4.22 25.90 -12.48
C LEU A 523 -4.84 25.64 -13.86
N ARG A 524 -5.18 24.40 -14.25
CA ARG A 524 -5.83 24.06 -15.55
C ARG A 524 -5.19 24.70 -16.81
N ARG A 525 -3.89 25.01 -16.82
CA ARG A 525 -3.19 25.53 -18.02
C ARG A 525 -2.23 24.50 -18.61
N ARG A 526 -2.66 23.88 -19.71
CA ARG A 526 -1.95 22.78 -20.40
C ARG A 526 -0.67 23.13 -21.18
N PRO A 527 -0.45 24.34 -21.75
CA PRO A 527 0.72 24.55 -22.64
C PRO A 527 2.08 24.65 -21.94
N ALA A 528 2.11 24.95 -20.62
CA ALA A 528 3.36 25.06 -19.87
C ALA A 528 4.01 23.70 -19.58
N ILE A 529 3.21 22.65 -19.37
CA ILE A 529 3.69 21.30 -19.03
C ILE A 529 4.53 20.70 -20.18
N TRP A 530 4.11 20.94 -21.42
CA TRP A 530 4.72 20.32 -22.61
C TRP A 530 6.02 21.01 -23.06
N SER A 531 6.18 22.29 -22.75
CA SER A 531 7.42 23.04 -23.01
C SER A 531 8.58 22.55 -22.13
N TYR A 532 8.29 22.22 -20.87
CA TYR A 532 9.28 21.70 -19.92
C TYR A 532 9.68 20.25 -20.23
N ALA A 533 8.73 19.38 -20.59
CA ALA A 533 9.05 18.01 -20.99
C ALA A 533 10.01 17.95 -22.19
N SER A 534 9.81 18.85 -23.17
CA SER A 534 10.68 18.98 -24.35
C SER A 534 12.10 19.45 -23.98
N LEU A 535 12.22 20.40 -23.06
CA LEU A 535 13.51 20.89 -22.55
C LEU A 535 14.28 19.81 -21.77
N THR A 536 13.57 19.01 -20.97
CA THR A 536 14.19 17.88 -20.24
C THR A 536 14.69 16.81 -21.21
N ALA A 537 13.92 16.48 -22.25
CA ALA A 537 14.34 15.53 -23.28
C ALA A 537 15.60 16.01 -24.03
N LEU A 538 15.67 17.30 -24.38
CA LEU A 538 16.84 17.89 -25.04
C LEU A 538 18.10 17.83 -24.17
N ASN A 539 17.96 18.09 -22.86
CA ASN A 539 19.09 18.03 -21.92
C ASN A 539 19.59 16.60 -21.70
N VAL A 540 18.69 15.62 -21.60
CA VAL A 540 19.06 14.20 -21.51
C VAL A 540 19.83 13.78 -22.77
N LEU A 541 19.37 14.20 -23.95
CA LEU A 541 20.04 13.91 -25.21
C LEU A 541 21.46 14.49 -25.28
N GLY A 542 21.63 15.77 -24.89
CA GLY A 542 22.95 16.41 -24.84
C GLY A 542 23.91 15.71 -23.87
N THR A 543 23.38 15.22 -22.74
CA THR A 543 24.18 14.50 -21.74
C THR A 543 24.64 13.13 -22.24
N ILE A 544 23.78 12.41 -22.96
CA ILE A 544 24.14 11.12 -23.58
C ILE A 544 25.22 11.34 -24.65
N LEU A 545 25.06 12.33 -25.53
CA LEU A 545 26.04 12.65 -26.56
C LEU A 545 27.40 13.05 -25.98
N ALA A 546 27.41 13.90 -24.96
CA ALA A 546 28.65 14.32 -24.28
C ALA A 546 29.34 13.13 -23.59
N SER A 547 28.57 12.26 -22.94
CA SER A 547 29.10 11.06 -22.29
C SER A 547 29.68 10.08 -23.32
N SER A 548 28.97 9.82 -24.41
CA SER A 548 29.42 8.95 -25.49
C SER A 548 30.70 9.47 -26.15
N ALA A 549 30.79 10.78 -26.43
CA ALA A 549 31.99 11.40 -26.99
C ALA A 549 33.20 11.28 -26.02
N TYR A 550 32.97 11.51 -24.72
CA TYR A 550 34.00 11.38 -23.69
C TYR A 550 34.56 9.96 -23.59
N PHE A 551 33.69 8.93 -23.61
CA PHE A 551 34.12 7.53 -23.55
C PHE A 551 34.85 7.07 -24.81
N ALA A 552 34.41 7.52 -25.99
CA ALA A 552 35.10 7.24 -27.25
C ALA A 552 36.53 7.82 -27.26
N ILE A 553 36.70 9.05 -26.77
CA ILE A 553 38.00 9.76 -26.75
C ILE A 553 38.96 9.17 -25.71
N ASN A 554 38.48 8.83 -24.51
CA ASN A 554 39.37 8.46 -23.39
C ASN A 554 39.60 6.95 -23.23
N TYR A 555 38.69 6.11 -23.70
CA TYR A 555 38.74 4.66 -23.43
C TYR A 555 38.74 3.80 -24.71
N GLY A 556 38.79 4.41 -25.90
CA GLY A 556 38.92 3.70 -27.17
C GLY A 556 37.75 2.76 -27.51
N PHE A 557 36.60 2.92 -26.84
CA PHE A 557 35.39 2.15 -27.16
C PHE A 557 34.79 2.65 -28.48
N GLU A 558 34.80 1.81 -29.51
CA GLU A 558 34.01 2.03 -30.72
C GLU A 558 32.52 1.89 -30.38
N ILE A 559 31.86 3.03 -30.17
CA ILE A 559 30.40 3.08 -30.11
C ILE A 559 29.90 2.94 -31.55
N ASP A 560 29.05 1.94 -31.78
CA ASP A 560 28.40 1.67 -33.07
C ASP A 560 27.54 2.89 -33.47
N PHE A 561 28.16 3.82 -34.23
CA PHE A 561 27.63 5.13 -34.58
C PHE A 561 26.24 5.02 -35.22
N ALA A 562 25.99 3.92 -35.95
CA ALA A 562 24.70 3.63 -36.56
C ALA A 562 23.59 3.46 -35.51
N LYS A 563 23.85 2.81 -34.38
CA LYS A 563 22.82 2.58 -33.33
C LYS A 563 22.51 3.85 -32.55
N THR A 564 23.52 4.69 -32.29
CA THR A 564 23.30 5.98 -31.64
C THR A 564 22.53 6.93 -32.55
N VAL A 565 22.85 6.97 -33.84
CA VAL A 565 22.10 7.75 -34.84
C VAL A 565 20.66 7.23 -34.98
N VAL A 566 20.43 5.91 -34.98
CA VAL A 566 19.07 5.34 -35.01
C VAL A 566 18.29 5.70 -33.75
N ALA A 567 18.90 5.64 -32.55
CA ALA A 567 18.23 6.05 -31.32
C ALA A 567 17.87 7.55 -31.32
N VAL A 568 18.76 8.40 -31.83
CA VAL A 568 18.53 9.85 -31.99
C VAL A 568 17.39 10.10 -32.99
N LEU A 569 17.37 9.40 -34.12
CA LEU A 569 16.32 9.53 -35.14
C LEU A 569 14.97 9.03 -34.63
N LEU A 570 14.93 7.92 -33.88
CA LEU A 570 13.70 7.40 -33.28
C LEU A 570 13.12 8.36 -32.24
N LEU A 571 13.97 9.00 -31.42
CA LEU A 571 13.52 10.01 -30.45
C LEU A 571 13.03 11.28 -31.14
N ALA A 572 13.71 11.72 -32.21
CA ALA A 572 13.29 12.87 -33.01
C ALA A 572 11.95 12.58 -33.71
N CYS A 573 11.77 11.39 -34.26
CA CYS A 573 10.51 10.95 -34.85
C CYS A 573 9.38 10.89 -33.81
N ALA A 574 9.66 10.44 -32.58
CA ALA A 574 8.67 10.45 -31.49
C ALA A 574 8.24 11.88 -31.13
N CYS A 575 9.19 12.83 -31.04
CA CYS A 575 8.88 14.24 -30.79
C CYS A 575 8.08 14.88 -31.94
N VAL A 576 8.40 14.55 -33.19
CA VAL A 576 7.67 15.05 -34.37
C VAL A 576 6.28 14.42 -34.47
N ALA A 577 6.12 13.15 -34.12
CA ALA A 577 4.83 12.47 -34.08
C ALA A 577 3.90 13.07 -33.01
N GLU A 578 4.45 13.42 -31.83
CA GLU A 578 3.69 14.13 -30.79
C GLU A 578 3.30 15.54 -31.23
N LEU A 579 4.20 16.29 -31.89
CA LEU A 579 3.90 17.62 -32.44
C LEU A 579 2.84 17.56 -33.56
N LEU A 580 2.88 16.56 -34.43
CA LEU A 580 1.86 16.34 -35.46
C LEU A 580 0.51 15.96 -34.84
N GLY A 581 0.51 15.13 -33.79
CA GLY A 581 -0.67 14.85 -32.98
C GLY A 581 -1.30 16.13 -32.38
N CYS A 582 -0.48 17.10 -31.96
CA CYS A 582 -0.95 18.41 -31.51
C CYS A 582 -1.62 19.23 -32.62
N VAL A 583 -1.10 19.19 -33.85
CA VAL A 583 -1.71 19.90 -34.99
C VAL A 583 -3.06 19.28 -35.36
N VAL A 584 -3.15 17.95 -35.39
CA VAL A 584 -4.41 17.24 -35.71
C VAL A 584 -5.47 17.47 -34.62
N LEU A 585 -5.10 17.50 -33.33
CA LEU A 585 -6.02 17.81 -32.22
C LEU A 585 -6.44 19.28 -32.19
N ALA A 586 -5.56 20.21 -32.55
CA ALA A 586 -5.91 21.63 -32.65
C ALA A 586 -6.86 21.91 -33.82
N VAL A 587 -6.69 21.21 -34.96
CA VAL A 587 -7.54 21.35 -36.14
C VAL A 587 -8.91 20.70 -35.92
N THR A 588 -8.98 19.54 -35.27
CA THR A 588 -10.25 18.83 -35.01
C THR A 588 -11.12 19.48 -33.93
N GLN A 589 -10.54 20.24 -33.00
CA GLN A 589 -11.30 21.04 -32.03
C GLN A 589 -11.65 22.46 -32.50
N GLY A 590 -11.07 22.93 -33.61
CA GLY A 590 -11.42 24.19 -34.25
C GLY A 590 -12.68 24.15 -35.12
N THR A 591 -13.19 22.97 -35.45
CA THR A 591 -14.30 22.79 -36.41
C THR A 591 -15.66 22.45 -35.80
N SER A 592 -15.80 22.41 -34.46
CA SER A 592 -17.09 22.13 -33.79
C SER A 592 -17.82 23.39 -33.27
N GLY A 593 -17.72 24.50 -34.01
CA GLY A 593 -18.61 25.65 -33.81
C GLY A 593 -19.96 25.41 -34.50
N SER A 594 -20.97 24.96 -33.73
CA SER A 594 -22.37 24.91 -34.18
C SER A 594 -22.95 26.33 -34.34
N PRO A 595 -23.78 26.59 -35.36
CA PRO A 595 -24.23 27.94 -35.73
C PRO A 595 -25.38 28.41 -34.83
N SER A 596 -25.32 29.71 -34.50
CA SER A 596 -26.43 30.46 -33.91
C SER A 596 -27.65 30.48 -34.84
N GLY A 597 -28.83 30.10 -34.33
CA GLY A 597 -30.09 30.21 -35.05
C GLY A 597 -31.30 30.19 -34.12
N THR A 598 -31.89 31.39 -33.95
CA THR A 598 -33.24 31.79 -33.47
C THR A 598 -33.68 31.41 -32.06
#